data_AF-A0A7C4B925-F1
#
_entry.id   AF-A0A7C4B925-F1
#
_cell.length_a   1.000
_cell.length_b   1.000
_cell.length_c   1.000
_cell.angle_alpha   90.00
_cell.angle_beta   90.00
_cell.angle_gamma   90.00
#
_symmetry.space_group_name_H-M   'P 1'
#
loop_
_entity.id
_entity.type
_entity.pdbx_description
1 polymer ?
#
loop_
_entity_poly.entity_id
_entity_poly.type
_entity_poly.pdbx_seq_one_letter_code
_entity_poly.pdbx_strand_id
1 'polypeptide(L)'
;MTVEISVAYWRARERKVLLLGLARGKKCSGRAQEDEILVTAGSAEANFVAAVSLVESGDLVAVDLPNYMQIPGLLMFLGARVLGSRRSHTSWRFPLEEAVGMIEEKKA
;
A
#
# COMPACT_ATOMS: atom_id res chain seq x y z
N MET A 1 -11.63 -16.83 -2.79
CA MET A 1 -10.75 -16.36 -1.71
C MET A 1 -10.19 -15.02 -2.16
N THR A 2 -10.61 -13.89 -1.59
CA THR A 2 -10.14 -12.56 -2.01
C THR A 2 -8.90 -12.23 -1.19
N VAL A 3 -7.75 -12.07 -1.83
CA VAL A 3 -6.54 -11.58 -1.16
C VAL A 3 -6.63 -10.05 -1.17
N GLU A 4 -6.83 -9.46 0.00
CA GLU A 4 -6.73 -8.01 0.18
C GLU A 4 -5.24 -7.69 0.39
N ILE A 5 -4.65 -7.03 -0.60
CA ILE A 5 -3.34 -6.39 -0.47
C ILE A 5 -3.64 -4.97 -0.02
N SER A 6 -3.15 -4.60 1.17
CA SER A 6 -3.32 -3.27 1.78
C SER A 6 -1.94 -2.65 1.97
N VAL A 7 -1.65 -1.57 1.23
CA VAL A 7 -0.39 -0.81 1.30
C VAL A 7 -0.72 0.62 1.69
N ALA A 8 -0.10 1.17 2.73
CA ALA A 8 -0.25 2.57 3.12
C ALA A 8 1.05 3.33 2.86
N TYR A 9 0.99 4.31 1.97
CA TYR A 9 2.13 5.14 1.55
C TYR A 9 2.19 6.48 2.30
N TRP A 10 3.37 7.05 2.55
CA TRP A 10 3.53 8.41 3.08
C TRP A 10 4.70 9.14 2.42
N ARG A 11 4.46 10.36 1.93
CA ARG A 11 5.47 11.26 1.32
C ARG A 11 5.60 12.56 2.12
N ALA A 12 6.80 12.85 2.61
CA ALA A 12 7.11 14.02 3.45
C ALA A 12 6.75 15.38 2.82
N ARG A 13 6.71 15.47 1.49
CA ARG A 13 6.48 16.73 0.76
C ARG A 13 5.02 17.02 0.42
N GLU A 14 4.11 16.02 0.44
CA GLU A 14 2.72 16.19 -0.06
C GLU A 14 1.59 15.64 0.84
N ARG A 15 1.86 15.02 2.00
CA ARG A 15 0.82 14.51 2.94
C ARG A 15 -0.27 13.64 2.25
N LYS A 16 0.11 12.79 1.30
CA LYS A 16 -0.81 11.83 0.67
C LYS A 16 -0.61 10.44 1.26
N VAL A 17 -1.69 9.86 1.78
CA VAL A 17 -1.76 8.46 2.16
C VAL A 17 -2.54 7.73 1.09
N LEU A 18 -1.85 6.92 0.27
CA LEU A 18 -2.51 6.01 -0.65
C LEU A 18 -2.66 4.67 0.07
N LEU A 19 -3.92 4.28 0.31
CA LEU A 19 -4.27 2.93 0.74
C LEU A 19 -4.52 2.11 -0.54
N LEU A 20 -3.53 1.37 -1.02
CA LEU A 20 -3.78 0.41 -2.11
C LEU A 20 -4.46 -0.79 -1.46
N GLY A 21 -5.80 -0.78 -1.44
CA GLY A 21 -6.65 -1.84 -0.94
C GLY A 21 -7.82 -2.05 -1.89
N LEU A 22 -8.09 -3.30 -2.29
CA LEU A 22 -9.37 -3.66 -2.91
C LEU A 22 -10.45 -3.58 -1.81
N ALA A 23 -10.86 -2.35 -1.50
CA ALA A 23 -11.85 -2.08 -0.47
C ALA A 23 -13.21 -2.65 -0.88
N ARG A 24 -13.61 -3.77 -0.28
CA ARG A 24 -15.04 -4.07 -0.15
C ARG A 24 -15.60 -3.16 0.94
N GLY A 25 -16.29 -2.09 0.55
CA GLY A 25 -17.17 -1.39 1.49
C GLY A 25 -17.41 0.11 1.29
N LYS A 26 -16.61 0.82 0.48
CA LYS A 26 -17.01 2.15 -0.02
C LYS A 26 -17.32 2.03 -1.50
N LYS A 27 -18.57 2.34 -1.88
CA LYS A 27 -18.86 2.69 -3.28
C LYS A 27 -17.96 3.87 -3.61
N CYS A 28 -16.86 3.65 -4.33
CA CYS A 28 -16.29 4.70 -5.16
C CYS A 28 -17.38 5.03 -6.18
N SER A 29 -18.10 6.13 -5.98
CA SER A 29 -19.30 6.48 -6.75
C SER A 29 -19.00 7.00 -8.16
N GLY A 30 -17.72 7.01 -8.56
CA GLY A 30 -17.27 7.40 -9.89
C GLY A 30 -17.07 6.18 -10.78
N ARG A 31 -17.44 6.30 -12.06
CA ARG A 31 -17.04 5.38 -13.11
C ARG A 31 -15.60 5.76 -13.50
N ALA A 32 -14.67 4.82 -13.47
CA ALA A 32 -13.33 5.05 -13.99
C ALA A 32 -13.41 5.44 -15.48
N GLN A 33 -12.68 6.46 -15.88
CA GLN A 33 -12.51 6.86 -17.27
C GLN A 33 -11.45 5.98 -17.95
N GLU A 34 -11.44 5.96 -19.29
CA GLU A 34 -10.53 5.10 -20.07
C GLU A 34 -9.05 5.40 -19.78
N ASP A 35 -8.70 6.66 -19.52
CA ASP A 35 -7.35 7.13 -19.20
C ASP A 35 -6.91 6.82 -17.76
N GLU A 36 -7.84 6.39 -16.89
CA GLU A 36 -7.56 5.93 -15.52
C GLU A 36 -7.29 4.42 -15.45
N ILE A 37 -7.36 3.70 -16.59
CA ILE A 37 -7.24 2.25 -16.65
C ILE A 37 -5.95 1.85 -17.37
N LEU A 38 -5.08 1.15 -16.65
CA LEU A 38 -3.90 0.48 -17.22
C LEU A 38 -4.12 -1.03 -17.25
N VAL A 39 -4.07 -1.62 -18.45
CA VAL A 39 -4.09 -3.08 -18.63
C VAL A 39 -2.68 -3.64 -18.40
N THR A 40 -2.55 -4.66 -17.55
CA THR A 40 -1.28 -5.33 -17.24
C THR A 40 -1.38 -6.84 -17.45
N ALA A 41 -0.25 -7.53 -17.59
CA ALA A 41 -0.10 -8.98 -17.59
C ALA A 41 -0.26 -9.56 -16.17
N GLY A 42 -1.42 -9.30 -15.56
CA GLY A 42 -1.80 -9.80 -14.24
C GLY A 42 -1.46 -8.85 -13.09
N SER A 43 -1.94 -9.21 -11.90
CA SER A 43 -1.86 -8.37 -10.70
C SER A 43 -0.44 -8.21 -10.14
N ALA A 44 0.47 -9.14 -10.45
CA ALA A 44 1.88 -9.03 -10.08
C ALA A 44 2.55 -7.84 -10.78
N GLU A 45 2.29 -7.65 -12.09
CA GLU A 45 2.76 -6.49 -12.84
C GLU A 45 2.04 -5.21 -12.41
N ALA A 46 0.73 -5.26 -12.17
CA ALA A 46 -0.01 -4.09 -11.67
C ALA A 46 0.58 -3.56 -10.35
N ASN A 47 0.90 -4.46 -9.41
CA ASN A 47 1.55 -4.12 -8.16
C ASN A 47 2.97 -3.56 -8.37
N PHE A 48 3.72 -4.13 -9.30
CA PHE A 48 5.06 -3.66 -9.63
C PHE A 48 5.03 -2.24 -10.18
N VAL A 49 4.25 -2.00 -11.24
CA VAL A 49 4.09 -0.68 -11.88
C VAL A 49 3.59 0.35 -10.88
N ALA A 50 2.62 0.01 -10.05
CA ALA A 50 2.13 0.91 -8.99
C ALA A 50 3.25 1.27 -7.99
N ALA A 51 4.01 0.28 -7.51
CA ALA A 51 5.07 0.53 -6.53
C ALA A 51 6.21 1.40 -7.12
N VAL A 52 6.73 1.06 -8.30
CA VAL A 52 7.83 1.81 -8.93
C VAL A 52 7.42 3.22 -9.38
N SER A 53 6.12 3.47 -9.61
CA SER A 53 5.61 4.79 -9.99
C SER A 53 5.35 5.70 -8.78
N LEU A 54 5.16 5.14 -7.59
CA LEU A 54 4.73 5.87 -6.39
C LEU A 54 5.84 6.04 -5.35
N VAL A 55 6.74 5.07 -5.25
CA VAL A 55 7.71 4.96 -4.16
C VAL A 55 9.09 5.40 -4.62
N GLU A 56 9.68 6.31 -3.85
CA GLU A 56 11.04 6.78 -4.05
C GLU A 56 11.96 6.26 -2.93
N SER A 57 13.27 6.28 -3.18
CA SER A 57 14.26 5.91 -2.17
C SER A 57 14.15 6.84 -0.96
N GLY A 58 14.16 6.27 0.24
CA GLY A 58 14.01 6.99 1.51
C GLY A 58 12.57 7.14 1.99
N ASP A 59 11.56 6.82 1.17
CA ASP A 59 10.15 6.86 1.60
C ASP A 59 9.88 5.89 2.75
N LEU A 60 8.97 6.27 3.64
CA LEU A 60 8.53 5.44 4.76
C LEU A 60 7.17 4.81 4.42
N VAL A 61 7.11 3.49 4.34
CA VAL A 61 5.92 2.77 3.84
C VAL A 61 5.44 1.75 4.86
N ALA A 62 4.17 1.86 5.26
CA ALA A 62 3.54 0.89 6.16
C ALA A 62 2.88 -0.23 5.35
N VAL A 63 3.16 -1.46 5.76
CA VAL A 63 2.79 -2.68 5.05
C VAL A 63 2.11 -3.63 6.00
N ASP A 64 0.90 -4.06 5.64
CA ASP A 64 0.19 -5.11 6.38
C ASP A 64 0.92 -6.45 6.22
N LEU A 65 1.16 -7.17 7.32
CA LEU A 65 1.86 -8.46 7.30
C LEU A 65 1.12 -9.55 8.12
N PRO A 66 1.12 -10.80 7.63
CA PRO A 66 1.72 -11.28 6.38
C PRO A 66 0.92 -10.83 5.14
N ASN A 67 1.61 -10.58 4.02
CA ASN A 67 0.98 -10.23 2.75
C ASN A 67 1.66 -10.93 1.55
N TYR A 68 1.27 -10.51 0.34
CA TYR A 68 1.96 -10.87 -0.89
C TYR A 68 3.39 -10.33 -0.87
N MET A 69 4.32 -11.17 -0.43
CA MET A 69 5.70 -10.81 -0.07
C MET A 69 6.51 -10.14 -1.19
N GLN A 70 6.02 -10.15 -2.44
CA GLN A 70 6.54 -9.31 -3.52
C GLN A 70 6.57 -7.83 -3.12
N ILE A 71 5.54 -7.33 -2.44
CA ILE A 71 5.43 -5.92 -2.06
C ILE A 71 6.53 -5.48 -1.09
N PRO A 72 6.67 -6.04 0.13
CA PRO A 72 7.72 -5.61 1.05
C PRO A 72 9.12 -5.79 0.44
N GLY A 73 9.35 -6.87 -0.31
CA GLY A 73 10.62 -7.08 -1.03
C GLY A 73 10.91 -5.98 -2.05
N LEU A 74 9.92 -5.62 -2.88
CA LEU A 74 10.05 -4.57 -3.88
C LEU A 74 10.25 -3.19 -3.26
N LEU A 75 9.54 -2.87 -2.17
CA LEU A 75 9.70 -1.60 -1.46
C LEU A 75 11.12 -1.45 -0.90
N MET A 76 11.66 -2.50 -0.29
CA MET A 76 13.06 -2.52 0.18
C MET A 76 14.05 -2.38 -0.99
N PHE A 77 13.78 -3.04 -2.13
CA PHE A 77 14.60 -2.93 -3.34
C PHE A 77 14.62 -1.49 -3.90
N LEU A 78 13.50 -0.77 -3.83
CA LEU A 78 13.40 0.64 -4.22
C LEU A 78 14.06 1.60 -3.21
N GLY A 79 14.58 1.09 -2.09
CA GLY A 79 15.24 1.87 -1.05
C GLY A 79 14.28 2.54 -0.07
N ALA A 80 13.02 2.09 0.00
CA ALA A 80 12.08 2.55 1.00
C ALA A 80 12.33 1.89 2.36
N ARG A 81 11.99 2.61 3.43
CA ARG A 81 11.94 2.12 4.81
C ARG A 81 10.58 1.45 5.05
N VAL A 82 10.56 0.13 5.17
CA VAL A 82 9.32 -0.63 5.35
C VAL A 82 8.98 -0.80 6.83
N LEU A 83 7.77 -0.39 7.22
CA LEU A 83 7.18 -0.63 8.54
C LEU A 83 6.12 -1.73 8.44
N GLY A 84 6.43 -2.91 8.96
CA GLY A 84 5.48 -4.02 8.98
C GLY A 84 4.46 -3.87 10.12
N SER A 85 3.18 -3.69 9.82
CA SER A 85 2.10 -3.86 10.79
C SER A 85 1.67 -5.31 10.82
N ARG A 86 1.73 -5.95 11.99
CA ARG A 86 1.35 -7.35 12.15
C ARG A 86 -0.16 -7.41 12.37
N ARG A 87 -0.88 -8.16 11.52
CA ARG A 87 -2.30 -8.44 11.76
C ARG A 87 -2.48 -9.15 13.10
N SER A 88 -3.18 -8.48 14.01
CA SER A 88 -3.57 -9.03 15.32
C SER A 88 -5.02 -9.54 15.34
N HIS A 89 -5.87 -9.14 14.38
CA HIS A 89 -7.31 -9.40 14.40
C HIS A 89 -7.78 -10.43 13.37
N THR A 90 -8.79 -11.22 13.75
CA THR A 90 -9.52 -12.19 12.91
C THR A 90 -10.41 -11.56 11.84
N SER A 91 -10.54 -10.23 11.84
CA SER A 91 -11.49 -9.48 11.00
C SER A 91 -10.97 -9.09 9.61
N TRP A 92 -9.73 -9.47 9.28
CA TRP A 92 -9.08 -9.11 7.99
C TRP A 92 -9.02 -7.60 7.71
N ARG A 93 -9.13 -6.75 8.74
CA ARG A 93 -9.04 -5.29 8.59
C ARG A 93 -7.60 -4.82 8.70
N PHE A 94 -7.20 -3.91 7.81
CA PHE A 94 -5.96 -3.17 7.95
C PHE A 94 -5.99 -2.30 9.22
N PRO A 95 -5.03 -2.44 10.15
CA PRO A 95 -4.98 -1.65 11.38
C PRO A 95 -4.46 -0.23 11.09
N LEU A 96 -5.31 0.60 10.49
CA LEU A 96 -4.96 1.93 9.98
C LEU A 96 -4.35 2.84 11.06
N GLU A 97 -4.94 2.88 12.24
CA GLU A 97 -4.56 3.75 13.34
C GLU A 97 -3.17 3.38 13.88
N GLU A 98 -2.88 2.08 13.97
CA GLU A 98 -1.55 1.56 14.35
C GLU A 98 -0.52 1.93 13.28
N ALA A 99 -0.85 1.70 12.00
CA ALA A 99 0.02 2.04 10.88
C ALA A 99 0.35 3.54 10.84
N VAL A 100 -0.64 4.40 11.06
CA VAL A 100 -0.43 5.86 11.16
C VAL A 100 0.46 6.19 12.35
N GLY A 101 0.21 5.61 13.54
CA GLY A 101 1.05 5.82 14.71
C GLY A 101 2.51 5.45 14.48
N MET A 102 2.77 4.31 13.84
CA MET A 102 4.13 3.87 13.49
C MET A 102 4.81 4.82 12.50
N ILE A 103 4.09 5.32 11.49
CA ILE A 103 4.63 6.31 10.55
C ILE A 103 4.99 7.60 11.29
N GLU A 104 4.10 8.08 12.15
CA GLU A 104 4.29 9.31 12.92
C GLU A 104 5.47 9.22 13.89
N GLU A 105 5.73 8.03 14.47
CA GLU A 105 6.90 7.78 15.32
C GLU A 105 8.23 7.78 14.53
N LYS A 106 8.21 7.24 13.30
CA LYS A 106 9.44 6.95 12.54
C LYS A 106 9.78 7.97 11.46
N LYS A 107 8.94 8.99 11.25
CA LYS A 107 9.13 10.07 10.26
C LYS A 107 10.16 11.15 10.65
N ALA A 108 10.88 10.97 11.76
CA ALA A 108 11.98 11.84 12.18
C ALA A 108 13.23 11.67 11.31
#